data_AF-A0A533WUB5-F1
#
_entry.id   AF-A0A533WUB5-F1
#
_cell.length_a   1.000
_cell.length_b   1.000
_cell.length_c   1.000
_cell.angle_alpha   90.00
_cell.angle_beta   90.00
_cell.angle_gamma   90.00
#
_symmetry.space_group_name_H-M   'P 1'
#
loop_
_entity.id
_entity.type
_entity.pdbx_description
1 polymer ?
#
loop_
_entity_poly.entity_id
_entity_poly.type
_entity_poly.pdbx_seq_one_letter_code
_entity_poly.pdbx_strand_id
1 'polypeptide(L)'
;MSKHRSELISQAFEAALEVLGERSKRSLIEDLNYHNVDLNDPELNLQKLMNALKEILREEAAEMLIERMLIKLDEIESRDNRK
;
A
#
# COMPACT_ATOMS: atom_id res chain seq x y z
N MET A 1 -6.39 15.30 -3.65
CA MET A 1 -5.03 15.60 -3.10
C MET A 1 -4.02 15.36 -4.22
N SER A 2 -2.77 15.84 -4.13
CA SER A 2 -1.89 15.82 -5.32
C SER A 2 -1.55 14.38 -5.75
N LYS A 3 -1.54 14.12 -7.05
CA LYS A 3 -1.08 12.88 -7.72
C LYS A 3 0.24 12.34 -7.16
N HIS A 4 1.10 13.22 -6.65
CA HIS A 4 2.33 12.86 -5.94
C HIS A 4 2.07 11.99 -4.71
N ARG A 5 1.07 12.34 -3.88
CA ARG A 5 0.79 11.61 -2.64
C ARG A 5 0.29 10.19 -2.91
N SER A 6 -0.57 10.00 -3.91
CA SER A 6 -1.03 8.67 -4.30
C SER A 6 0.13 7.81 -4.81
N GLU A 7 1.04 8.38 -5.61
CA GLU A 7 2.24 7.68 -6.09
C GLU A 7 3.15 7.23 -4.95
N LEU A 8 3.36 8.07 -3.93
CA LEU A 8 4.15 7.70 -2.74
C LEU A 8 3.50 6.55 -1.95
N ILE A 9 2.18 6.56 -1.79
CA ILE A 9 1.44 5.48 -1.11
C ILE A 9 1.60 4.17 -1.88
N SER A 10 1.44 4.19 -3.21
CA SER A 10 1.57 3.01 -4.05
C SER A 10 3.00 2.44 -4.01
N GLN A 11 4.02 3.30 -4.08
CA GLN A 11 5.42 2.87 -3.94
C GLN A 11 5.71 2.25 -2.57
N ALA A 12 5.21 2.86 -1.49
CA ALA A 12 5.37 2.33 -0.14
C ALA A 12 4.70 0.96 0.01
N PHE A 13 3.50 0.81 -0.56
CA PHE A 13 2.78 -0.46 -0.56
C PHE A 13 3.54 -1.53 -1.35
N GLU A 14 4.00 -1.23 -2.58
CA GLU A 14 4.77 -2.17 -3.39
C GLU A 14 6.05 -2.64 -2.68
N ALA A 15 6.78 -1.73 -2.03
CA ALA A 15 7.94 -2.07 -1.22
C ALA A 15 7.58 -2.95 -0.01
N ALA A 16 6.43 -2.70 0.62
CA ALA A 16 5.90 -3.54 1.69
C ALA A 16 5.47 -4.94 1.21
N LEU A 17 5.22 -5.15 -0.08
CA LEU A 17 4.93 -6.47 -0.65
C LEU A 17 6.19 -7.28 -0.99
N GLU A 18 7.40 -6.72 -0.96
CA GLU A 18 8.64 -7.45 -1.31
C GLU A 18 8.93 -8.68 -0.43
N VAL A 19 8.33 -8.77 0.77
CA VAL A 19 8.44 -9.97 1.64
C VAL A 19 7.54 -11.11 1.18
N LEU A 20 6.55 -10.83 0.34
CA LEU A 20 5.62 -11.81 -0.17
C LEU A 20 6.20 -12.46 -1.43
N GLY A 21 5.86 -13.74 -1.64
CA GLY A 21 6.11 -14.37 -2.92
C GLY A 21 5.26 -13.74 -4.02
N GLU A 22 5.75 -13.75 -5.27
CA GLU A 22 5.08 -13.16 -6.44
C GLU A 22 3.61 -13.57 -6.61
N ARG A 23 3.26 -14.83 -6.30
CA ARG A 23 1.88 -15.30 -6.34
C ARG A 23 0.99 -14.59 -5.32
N SER A 24 1.46 -14.43 -4.08
CA SER A 24 0.75 -13.74 -3.01
C SER A 24 0.61 -12.25 -3.31
N LYS A 25 1.67 -11.62 -3.82
CA LYS A 25 1.63 -10.23 -4.28
C LYS A 25 0.54 -10.02 -5.34
N ARG A 26 0.50 -10.86 -6.37
CA ARG A 26 -0.49 -10.77 -7.44
C ARG A 26 -1.92 -10.98 -6.93
N SER A 27 -2.15 -12.02 -6.13
CA SER A 27 -3.46 -12.29 -5.54
C SER A 27 -3.97 -11.09 -4.73
N LEU A 28 -3.11 -10.51 -3.89
CA LEU A 28 -3.50 -9.35 -3.08
C LEU A 28 -3.84 -8.12 -3.93
N ILE A 29 -3.10 -7.88 -5.03
CA ILE A 29 -3.41 -6.79 -5.96
C ILE A 29 -4.75 -7.04 -6.67
N GLU A 30 -5.03 -8.27 -7.07
CA GLU A 30 -6.32 -8.66 -7.66
C GLU A 30 -7.47 -8.46 -6.65
N ASP A 31 -7.27 -8.87 -5.39
CA ASP A 31 -8.25 -8.70 -4.31
C ASP A 31 -8.51 -7.21 -4.01
N LEU A 32 -7.47 -6.36 -4.03
CA LEU A 32 -7.61 -4.91 -3.87
C LEU A 32 -8.46 -4.29 -4.98
N ASN A 33 -8.23 -4.70 -6.23
CA ASN A 33 -9.04 -4.25 -7.36
C ASN A 33 -10.51 -4.68 -7.21
N TYR A 34 -10.77 -5.90 -6.71
CA TYR A 34 -12.13 -6.36 -6.40
C TYR A 34 -12.80 -5.49 -5.31
N HIS A 35 -12.03 -4.93 -4.39
CA HIS A 35 -12.49 -3.99 -3.35
C HIS A 35 -12.45 -2.52 -3.81
N ASN A 36 -12.40 -2.23 -5.12
CA ASN A 36 -12.35 -0.89 -5.71
C ASN A 36 -11.15 -0.03 -5.24
N VAL A 37 -10.03 -0.69 -4.91
CA VAL A 37 -8.76 -0.04 -4.60
C VAL A 37 -7.79 -0.27 -5.75
N ASP A 38 -7.67 0.72 -6.63
CA ASP A 38 -6.66 0.77 -7.68
C ASP A 38 -5.43 1.54 -7.18
N LEU A 39 -4.25 0.93 -7.28
CA LEU A 39 -2.98 1.55 -6.90
C LEU A 39 -2.55 2.70 -7.83
N ASN A 40 -3.17 2.82 -9.01
CA ASN A 40 -2.92 3.91 -9.95
C ASN A 40 -3.95 5.04 -9.83
N ASP A 41 -4.93 4.93 -8.92
CA ASP A 41 -5.94 5.95 -8.68
C ASP A 41 -5.28 7.24 -8.11
N PRO A 42 -5.38 8.40 -8.78
CA PRO A 42 -4.82 9.65 -8.29
C PRO A 42 -5.46 10.14 -6.98
N GLU A 43 -6.65 9.63 -6.64
CA GLU A 43 -7.32 9.90 -5.36
C GLU A 43 -7.13 8.75 -4.35
N LEU A 44 -6.22 7.80 -4.63
CA LEU A 44 -5.79 6.81 -3.66
C LEU A 44 -5.29 7.53 -2.40
N ASN A 45 -5.82 7.10 -1.27
CA ASN A 45 -5.39 7.57 0.03
C ASN A 45 -5.16 6.39 0.97
N LEU A 46 -4.37 6.67 2.00
CA LEU A 46 -3.89 5.68 2.95
C LEU A 46 -5.05 4.97 3.67
N GLN A 47 -6.10 5.69 4.03
CA GLN A 47 -7.26 5.14 4.72
C GLN A 47 -8.00 4.11 3.85
N LYS A 48 -8.24 4.44 2.56
CA LYS A 48 -8.89 3.54 1.60
C LYS A 48 -8.12 2.23 1.46
N LEU A 49 -6.79 2.31 1.31
CA LEU A 49 -5.93 1.14 1.19
C LEU A 49 -5.89 0.32 2.49
N MET A 50 -5.70 0.96 3.64
CA MET A 50 -5.66 0.27 4.95
C MET A 50 -6.97 -0.45 5.27
N ASN A 51 -8.12 0.15 4.94
CA ASN A 51 -9.42 -0.49 5.13
C ASN A 51 -9.56 -1.74 4.27
N ALA A 52 -9.20 -1.66 2.98
CA ALA A 52 -9.27 -2.81 2.09
C ALA A 52 -8.33 -3.95 2.55
N LEU A 53 -7.13 -3.62 3.03
CA LEU A 53 -6.22 -4.63 3.60
C LEU A 53 -6.84 -5.37 4.80
N LYS A 54 -7.56 -4.66 5.66
CA LYS A 54 -8.27 -5.26 6.81
C LYS A 54 -9.48 -6.09 6.40
N GLU A 55 -10.08 -5.83 5.24
CA GLU A 55 -11.18 -6.62 4.70
C GLU A 55 -10.68 -7.89 3.97
N ILE A 56 -9.53 -7.81 3.30
CA ILE A 56 -8.96 -8.90 2.49
C ILE A 56 -8.17 -9.88 3.35
N LEU A 57 -7.37 -9.37 4.29
CA LEU A 57 -6.44 -10.16 5.09
C LEU A 57 -7.01 -10.45 6.48
N ARG A 58 -6.47 -11.49 7.13
CA ARG A 58 -6.70 -11.69 8.57
C ARG A 58 -6.09 -10.53 9.35
N GLU A 59 -6.68 -10.21 10.51
CA GLU A 59 -6.31 -9.08 11.36
C GLU A 59 -4.80 -8.93 11.54
N GLU A 60 -4.13 -9.99 11.99
CA GLU A 60 -2.67 -10.00 12.22
C GLU A 60 -1.86 -9.73 10.93
N ALA A 61 -2.25 -10.33 9.82
CA ALA A 61 -1.56 -10.14 8.53
C ALA A 61 -1.80 -8.74 7.95
N ALA A 62 -3.01 -8.20 8.14
CA ALA A 62 -3.34 -6.84 7.75
C ALA A 62 -2.50 -5.83 8.55
N GLU A 63 -2.44 -5.98 9.87
CA GLU A 63 -1.66 -5.10 10.76
C GLU A 63 -0.18 -5.12 10.43
N MET A 64 0.43 -6.30 10.26
CA MET A 64 1.84 -6.42 9.88
C MET A 64 2.14 -5.73 8.55
N LEU A 65 1.27 -5.92 7.55
CA LEU A 65 1.48 -5.31 6.24
C LEU A 65 1.29 -3.79 6.27
N ILE A 66 0.30 -3.31 7.01
CA ILE A 66 0.07 -1.88 7.24
C ILE A 66 1.27 -1.25 7.92
N GLU A 67 1.78 -1.86 8.99
CA GLU A 67 2.96 -1.35 9.70
C GLU A 67 4.17 -1.26 8.76
N ARG A 68 4.44 -2.33 7.99
CA ARG A 68 5.52 -2.35 7.02
C ARG A 68 5.37 -1.26 5.95
N MET A 69 4.15 -1.04 5.46
CA MET A 69 3.83 0.02 4.51
C MET A 69 4.07 1.42 5.10
N LEU A 70 3.67 1.66 6.34
CA LEU A 70 3.87 2.96 7.01
C LEU A 70 5.36 3.26 7.20
N ILE A 71 6.16 2.26 7.59
CA ILE A 71 7.62 2.39 7.67
C ILE A 71 8.20 2.75 6.30
N LYS A 72 7.76 2.08 5.23
CA LYS A 72 8.24 2.37 3.87
C LYS A 72 7.82 3.75 3.38
N LEU A 73 6.62 4.20 3.74
CA LEU A 73 6.16 5.54 3.39
C LEU A 73 7.03 6.61 4.07
N ASP A 74 7.32 6.47 5.36
CA ASP A 74 8.20 7.39 6.10
C ASP A 74 9.64 7.40 5.53
N GLU A 75 10.19 6.24 5.17
CA GLU A 75 11.49 6.13 4.51
C GLU A 75 11.53 6.88 3.17
N ILE A 76 10.47 6.79 2.37
CA ILE A 76 10.37 7.45 1.05
C ILE A 76 10.22 8.97 1.24
N GLU A 77 9.29 9.41 2.08
CA GLU A 77 9.05 10.84 2.36
C GLU A 77 10.31 11.50 2.94
N SER A 78 11.02 10.82 3.84
CA SER A 78 12.30 11.28 4.40
C SER A 78 13.40 11.44 3.35
N ARG A 79 13.35 10.70 2.24
CA ARG A 79 14.31 10.83 1.12
C ARG A 79 13.91 11.92 0.15
N ASP A 80 12.60 12.08 -0.10
CA ASP A 80 12.07 13.12 -0.98
C ASP A 80 12.36 14.51 -0.42
N ASN A 81 12.18 14.70 0.90
CA ASN A 81 12.46 15.96 1.59
C ASN A 81 13.97 16.35 1.66
N ARG A 82 14.88 15.46 1.24
CA ARG A 82 16.34 15.71 1.23
C ARG A 82 16.86 16.09 -0.17
N LYS A 83 16.02 16.05 -1.20
CA LYS A 83 16.36 16.43 -2.57
C LYS A 83 15.91 17.85 -2.86
#